data_AF-A0A1Q7GIF2-F1
#
_entry.id   AF-A0A1Q7GIF2-F1
#
_cell.length_a   1.000
_cell.length_b   1.000
_cell.length_c   1.000
_cell.angle_alpha   90.00
_cell.angle_beta   90.00
_cell.angle_gamma   90.00
#
_symmetry.space_group_name_H-M   'P 1'
#
loop_
_entity.id
_entity.type
_entity.pdbx_description
1 polymer ?
#
loop_
_entity_poly.entity_id
_entity_poly.type
_entity_poly.pdbx_seq_one_letter_code
_entity_poly.pdbx_strand_id
1 'polypeptide(L)'
;MAGRKQFKVAVTKDNHVFASAHFITFPGHRCETLHGHNYRTQVVVEGGLDPEAHYVVDFSELKQLMKRLTDELDHKVLLPMQSPKLQVREEGETVTVAVNGKPRYVFPKIDCALLPIPNTTVEMLAQYLAGRVCRELTTAPGVDLLAIEVEVEENFGQSASYRESLG
;
A
#
# COMPACT_ATOMS: atom_id res chain seq x y z
N MET A 1 -23.54 -6.89 -28.49
CA MET A 1 -22.11 -6.53 -28.52
C MET A 1 -21.34 -7.72 -28.00
N ALA A 2 -20.42 -8.28 -28.78
CA ALA A 2 -19.57 -9.39 -28.30
C ALA A 2 -18.78 -8.88 -27.09
N GLY A 3 -18.86 -9.57 -25.94
CA GLY A 3 -18.19 -9.15 -24.72
C GLY A 3 -16.69 -9.00 -24.97
N ARG A 4 -16.15 -7.80 -24.70
CA ARG A 4 -14.70 -7.54 -24.76
C ARG A 4 -14.02 -8.55 -23.83
N LYS A 5 -13.10 -9.36 -24.35
CA LYS A 5 -12.36 -10.35 -23.55
C LYS A 5 -11.58 -9.59 -22.46
N GLN A 6 -11.71 -10.01 -21.22
CA GLN A 6 -11.04 -9.43 -20.07
C GLN A 6 -9.88 -10.33 -19.66
N PHE A 7 -8.70 -9.73 -19.49
CA PHE A 7 -7.50 -10.43 -19.06
C PHE A 7 -7.05 -9.89 -17.72
N LYS A 8 -6.33 -10.73 -16.96
CA LYS A 8 -5.66 -10.32 -15.73
C LYS A 8 -4.20 -10.74 -15.75
N VAL A 9 -3.36 -9.88 -15.21
CA VAL A 9 -1.95 -10.18 -14.93
C VAL A 9 -1.71 -10.02 -13.44
N ALA A 10 -0.99 -10.97 -12.84
CA ALA A 10 -0.64 -10.96 -11.42
C ALA A 10 0.87 -11.00 -11.26
N VAL A 11 1.40 -10.17 -10.36
CA VAL A 11 2.83 -10.08 -10.08
C VAL A 11 3.09 -10.15 -8.58
N THR A 12 3.81 -11.21 -8.19
CA THR A 12 4.45 -11.37 -6.89
C THR A 12 5.93 -11.60 -7.12
N LYS A 13 6.79 -10.89 -6.39
CA LYS A 13 8.25 -11.04 -6.48
C LYS A 13 8.89 -10.91 -5.11
N ASP A 14 10.03 -11.57 -4.93
CA ASP A 14 10.79 -11.56 -3.68
C ASP A 14 11.31 -10.16 -3.31
N ASN A 15 11.40 -9.25 -4.29
CA ASN A 15 11.79 -7.86 -4.07
C ASN A 15 10.59 -6.89 -4.00
N HIS A 16 9.35 -7.37 -4.02
CA HIS A 16 8.14 -6.57 -3.76
C HIS A 16 7.73 -6.70 -2.29
N VAL A 17 8.73 -6.56 -1.42
CA VAL A 17 8.63 -6.72 0.03
C VAL A 17 9.14 -5.47 0.70
N PHE A 18 8.66 -5.19 1.91
CA PHE A 18 9.17 -4.10 2.72
C PHE A 18 9.17 -4.51 4.19
N ALA A 19 10.24 -4.20 4.91
CA ALA A 19 10.38 -4.44 6.33
C ALA A 19 10.10 -3.14 7.10
N SER A 20 9.00 -3.10 7.85
CA SER A 20 8.59 -1.87 8.54
C SER A 20 8.12 -2.14 9.96
N ALA A 21 8.29 -1.14 10.81
CA ALA A 21 7.69 -1.11 12.13
C ALA A 21 6.33 -0.41 12.07
N HIS A 22 5.38 -0.86 12.89
CA HIS A 22 4.08 -0.22 13.03
C HIS A 22 3.45 -0.55 14.39
N PHE A 23 2.26 0.02 14.61
CA PHE A 23 1.32 -0.37 15.65
C PHE A 23 -0.07 0.04 15.19
N ILE A 24 -1.09 -0.73 15.53
CA ILE A 24 -2.48 -0.43 15.18
C ILE A 24 -3.29 -0.02 16.41
N THR A 25 -4.39 0.67 16.13
CA THR A 25 -5.44 0.90 17.12
C THR A 25 -6.60 -0.07 16.90
N PHE A 26 -7.17 -0.56 18.00
CA PHE A 26 -8.31 -1.47 18.00
C PHE A 26 -9.60 -0.72 18.37
N PRO A 27 -10.79 -1.31 18.18
CA PRO A 27 -12.03 -0.77 18.75
C PRO A 27 -11.87 -0.39 20.23
N GLY A 28 -12.49 0.73 20.63
CA GLY A 28 -12.22 1.40 21.90
C GLY A 28 -10.89 2.17 21.91
N HIS A 29 -10.32 2.39 23.11
CA HIS A 29 -9.07 3.13 23.32
C HIS A 29 -7.83 2.24 23.36
N ARG A 30 -7.92 1.02 22.82
CA ARG A 30 -6.82 0.04 22.79
C ARG A 30 -5.87 0.35 21.64
N CYS A 31 -4.58 0.31 21.94
CA CYS A 31 -3.48 0.48 21.02
C CYS A 31 -2.42 -0.55 21.41
N GLU A 32 -1.89 -1.28 20.44
CA GLU A 32 -0.80 -2.21 20.72
C GLU A 32 0.55 -1.51 20.89
N THR A 33 1.57 -2.30 21.20
CA THR A 33 2.96 -1.87 21.26
C THR A 33 3.58 -1.87 19.87
N LEU A 34 4.60 -1.02 19.70
CA LEU A 34 5.40 -1.01 18.49
C LEU A 34 6.03 -2.38 18.25
N HIS A 35 5.92 -2.87 17.02
CA HIS A 35 6.56 -4.09 16.54
C HIS A 35 6.77 -3.93 15.02
N GLY A 36 7.10 -4.99 14.29
CA GLY A 36 7.27 -4.90 12.84
C GLY A 36 7.10 -6.23 12.12
N HIS A 37 7.04 -6.13 10.80
CA HIS A 37 6.78 -7.24 9.88
C HIS A 37 7.65 -7.12 8.62
N ASN A 38 7.85 -8.26 7.96
CA ASN A 38 8.34 -8.31 6.59
C ASN A 38 7.12 -8.47 5.68
N TYR A 39 6.58 -7.35 5.21
CA TYR A 39 5.40 -7.34 4.38
C TYR A 39 5.74 -7.83 2.97
N ARG A 40 4.84 -8.61 2.38
CA ARG A 40 4.92 -9.04 0.98
C ARG A 40 3.73 -8.52 0.21
N THR A 41 3.96 -8.06 -1.01
CA THR A 41 2.90 -7.51 -1.85
C THR A 41 2.70 -8.34 -3.11
N GLN A 42 1.43 -8.47 -3.51
CA GLN A 42 1.02 -8.92 -4.84
C GLN A 42 0.18 -7.83 -5.47
N VAL A 43 0.38 -7.60 -6.76
CA VAL A 43 -0.50 -6.73 -7.56
C VAL A 43 -1.15 -7.53 -8.68
N VAL A 44 -2.44 -7.30 -8.89
CA VAL A 44 -3.22 -7.81 -10.01
C VAL A 44 -3.77 -6.62 -10.79
N VAL A 45 -3.58 -6.64 -12.10
CA VAL A 45 -4.11 -5.64 -13.02
C VAL A 45 -5.03 -6.35 -14.01
N GLU A 46 -6.24 -5.85 -14.16
CA GLU A 46 -7.24 -6.37 -15.08
C GLU A 46 -7.57 -5.34 -16.15
N GLY A 47 -7.70 -5.78 -17.39
CA GLY A 47 -7.93 -4.88 -18.52
C GLY A 47 -8.06 -5.57 -19.87
N GLY A 48 -8.21 -4.73 -20.90
CA GLY A 48 -8.08 -5.14 -22.29
C GLY A 48 -6.62 -5.38 -22.67
N LEU A 49 -6.40 -6.06 -23.80
CA LEU A 49 -5.07 -6.14 -24.39
C LEU A 49 -4.79 -4.90 -25.22
N ASP A 50 -3.56 -4.42 -25.17
CA ASP A 50 -3.01 -3.51 -26.16
C ASP A 50 -3.20 -4.10 -27.58
N PRO A 51 -3.69 -3.32 -28.58
CA PRO A 51 -3.98 -3.83 -29.92
C PRO A 51 -2.76 -4.30 -30.73
N GLU A 52 -1.57 -3.80 -30.43
CA GLU A 52 -0.32 -4.11 -31.15
C GLU A 52 0.53 -5.11 -30.36
N ALA A 53 0.72 -4.85 -29.08
CA ALA A 53 1.61 -5.61 -28.21
C ALA A 53 0.92 -6.80 -27.52
N HIS A 54 -0.41 -6.87 -27.52
CA HIS A 54 -1.21 -7.98 -27.00
C HIS A 54 -0.99 -8.34 -25.52
N TYR A 55 -0.66 -7.37 -24.67
CA TYR A 55 -0.60 -7.54 -23.21
C TYR A 55 -1.54 -6.55 -22.51
N VAL A 56 -1.86 -6.80 -21.22
CA VAL A 56 -2.63 -5.86 -20.38
C VAL A 56 -1.76 -4.69 -19.92
N VAL A 57 -0.58 -5.01 -19.38
CA VAL A 57 0.47 -4.06 -18.96
C VAL A 57 1.82 -4.76 -19.06
N ASP A 58 2.89 -4.01 -19.36
CA ASP A 58 4.25 -4.56 -19.35
C ASP A 58 4.62 -5.01 -17.93
N PHE A 59 5.02 -6.28 -17.79
CA PHE A 59 5.46 -6.82 -16.51
C PHE A 59 6.64 -6.05 -15.91
N SER A 60 7.56 -5.56 -16.73
CA SER A 60 8.74 -4.81 -16.30
C SER A 60 8.35 -3.49 -15.67
N GLU A 61 7.42 -2.76 -16.28
CA GLU A 61 6.88 -1.51 -15.73
C GLU A 61 6.14 -1.76 -14.42
N LEU A 62 5.25 -2.77 -14.39
CA LEU A 62 4.50 -3.11 -13.18
C LEU A 62 5.42 -3.54 -12.02
N LYS A 63 6.47 -4.32 -12.31
CA LYS A 63 7.49 -4.69 -11.31
C LYS A 63 8.26 -3.47 -10.79
N GLN A 64 8.70 -2.58 -11.68
CA GLN A 64 9.45 -1.39 -11.27
C GLN A 64 8.58 -0.44 -10.44
N LEU A 65 7.32 -0.28 -10.81
CA LEU A 65 6.34 0.49 -10.06
C LEU A 65 6.17 -0.09 -8.65
N MET A 66 5.88 -1.39 -8.53
CA MET A 66 5.70 -2.02 -7.22
C MET A 66 6.95 -1.92 -6.36
N LYS A 67 8.13 -2.20 -6.93
CA LYS A 67 9.42 -2.05 -6.21
C LYS A 67 9.59 -0.64 -5.65
N ARG A 68 9.35 0.39 -6.47
CA ARG A 68 9.46 1.79 -6.05
C ARG A 68 8.49 2.10 -4.90
N LEU A 69 7.24 1.66 -5.01
CA LEU A 69 6.24 1.90 -3.97
C LEU A 69 6.57 1.16 -2.66
N THR A 70 7.07 -0.07 -2.73
CA THR A 70 7.50 -0.81 -1.53
C THR A 70 8.75 -0.19 -0.90
N ASP A 71 9.68 0.34 -1.69
CA ASP A 71 10.89 1.01 -1.18
C ASP A 71 10.59 2.28 -0.39
N GLU A 72 9.49 2.97 -0.70
CA GLU A 72 9.03 4.13 0.08
C GLU A 72 8.58 3.74 1.50
N LEU A 73 8.23 2.48 1.73
CA LEU A 73 7.78 1.93 3.01
C LEU A 73 8.89 1.17 3.74
N ASP A 74 9.87 0.66 3.01
CA ASP A 74 10.94 -0.19 3.52
C ASP A 74 11.84 0.53 4.54
N HIS A 75 12.17 -0.17 5.63
CA HIS A 75 12.93 0.33 6.76
C HIS A 75 12.34 1.60 7.40
N LYS A 76 11.00 1.72 7.43
CA LYS A 76 10.28 2.84 8.06
C LYS A 76 9.41 2.41 9.24
N VAL A 77 9.09 3.38 10.10
CA VAL A 77 7.95 3.33 11.00
C VAL A 77 6.73 3.87 10.24
N LEU A 78 5.73 3.03 10.02
CA LEU A 78 4.49 3.42 9.34
C LEU A 78 3.59 4.18 10.32
N LEU A 79 3.18 5.40 9.95
CA LEU A 79 2.35 6.26 10.80
C LEU A 79 1.08 6.71 10.06
N PRO A 80 -0.14 6.43 10.59
CA PRO A 80 -1.39 6.80 9.94
C PRO A 80 -1.79 8.25 10.27
N MET A 81 -1.78 9.11 9.26
CA MET A 81 -2.07 10.54 9.40
C MET A 81 -3.56 10.87 9.54
N GLN A 82 -4.45 9.94 9.21
CA GLN A 82 -5.92 10.16 9.24
C GLN A 82 -6.59 9.45 10.41
N SER A 83 -5.82 8.96 11.37
CA SER A 83 -6.38 8.26 12.52
C SER A 83 -7.09 9.23 13.46
N PRO A 84 -8.36 9.01 13.84
CA PRO A 84 -9.03 9.84 14.83
C PRO A 84 -8.50 9.60 16.26
N LYS A 85 -7.72 8.53 16.49
CA LYS A 85 -7.21 8.13 17.82
C LYS A 85 -5.76 8.52 18.06
N LEU A 86 -5.05 8.86 16.98
CA LEU A 86 -3.63 9.20 17.01
C LEU A 86 -3.47 10.66 16.61
N GLN A 87 -2.54 11.34 17.27
CA GLN A 87 -2.06 12.65 16.83
C GLN A 87 -0.61 12.47 16.42
N VAL A 88 -0.37 12.53 15.12
CA VAL A 88 0.97 12.45 14.53
C VAL A 88 1.35 13.86 14.08
N ARG A 89 2.48 14.38 14.56
CA ARG A 89 2.94 15.74 14.25
C ARG A 89 4.41 15.74 13.90
N GLU A 90 4.76 16.50 12.87
CA GLU A 90 6.15 16.78 12.56
C GLU A 90 6.62 17.98 13.39
N GLU A 91 7.71 17.80 14.11
CA GLU A 91 8.34 18.81 14.98
C GLU A 91 9.84 18.84 14.69
N GLY A 92 10.25 19.77 13.81
CA GLY A 92 11.62 19.82 13.29
C GLY A 92 12.01 18.51 12.59
N GLU A 93 13.09 17.90 13.05
CA GLU A 93 13.62 16.63 12.53
C GLU A 93 12.98 15.39 13.17
N THR A 94 11.89 15.57 13.93
CA THR A 94 11.20 14.48 14.63
C THR A 94 9.73 14.40 14.27
N VAL A 95 9.16 13.21 14.46
CA VAL A 95 7.73 12.96 14.42
C VAL A 95 7.28 12.52 15.81
N THR A 96 6.36 13.27 16.40
CA THR A 96 5.75 12.96 17.70
C THR A 96 4.42 12.24 17.49
N VAL A 97 4.16 11.22 18.32
CA VAL A 97 2.91 10.46 18.29
C VAL A 97 2.28 10.44 19.67
N ALA A 98 1.04 10.94 19.76
CA ALA A 98 0.20 10.82 20.94
C ALA A 98 -1.00 9.90 20.68
N VAL A 99 -1.35 9.10 21.68
CA VAL A 99 -2.51 8.19 21.64
C VAL A 99 -3.53 8.65 22.67
N ASN A 100 -4.76 8.93 22.23
CA ASN A 100 -5.81 9.50 23.09
C ASN A 100 -5.33 10.74 23.87
N GLY A 101 -4.56 11.62 23.22
CA GLY A 101 -4.04 12.86 23.81
C GLY A 101 -2.84 12.70 24.74
N LYS A 102 -2.32 11.48 24.96
CA LYS A 102 -1.12 11.24 25.76
C LYS A 102 0.09 10.97 24.86
N PRO A 103 1.22 11.68 25.03
CA PRO A 103 2.46 11.37 24.30
C PRO A 103 2.85 9.89 24.46
N ARG A 104 3.26 9.25 23.37
CA ARG A 104 3.63 7.83 23.37
C ARG A 104 4.98 7.55 22.70
N TYR A 105 5.23 8.12 21.53
CA TYR A 105 6.47 7.89 20.78
C TYR A 105 7.03 9.18 20.19
N VAL A 106 8.33 9.19 19.96
CA VAL A 106 9.06 10.20 19.17
C VAL A 106 10.04 9.45 18.29
N PHE A 107 10.00 9.72 16.99
CA PHE A 107 10.87 9.10 16.00
C PHE A 107 11.63 10.18 15.21
N PRO A 108 12.85 9.90 14.71
CA PRO A 108 13.44 10.74 13.67
C PRO A 108 12.55 10.77 12.44
N LYS A 109 12.32 11.94 11.85
CA LYS A 109 11.46 12.10 10.68
C LYS A 109 11.92 11.27 9.49
N ILE A 110 13.23 11.13 9.31
CA ILE A 110 13.82 10.31 8.26
C ILE A 110 13.45 8.82 8.36
N ASP A 111 13.09 8.34 9.56
CA ASP A 111 12.73 6.94 9.81
C ASP A 111 11.22 6.69 9.68
N CYS A 112 10.40 7.70 9.35
CA CYS A 112 8.95 7.58 9.28
C CYS A 112 8.42 7.56 7.85
N ALA A 113 7.40 6.75 7.60
CA ALA A 113 6.51 6.88 6.46
C ALA A 113 5.15 7.42 6.96
N LEU A 114 4.83 8.66 6.58
CA LEU A 114 3.57 9.32 6.95
C LEU A 114 2.50 8.99 5.92
N LEU A 115 1.57 8.12 6.29
CA LEU A 115 0.61 7.53 5.36
C LEU A 115 -0.77 8.20 5.49
N PRO A 116 -1.42 8.59 4.38
CA PRO A 116 -2.77 9.18 4.38
C PRO A 116 -3.83 8.10 4.56
N ILE A 117 -3.75 7.35 5.65
CA ILE A 117 -4.65 6.26 6.02
C ILE A 117 -5.06 6.39 7.49
N PRO A 118 -6.22 5.83 7.89
CA PRO A 118 -6.71 5.94 9.27
C PRO A 118 -6.05 4.96 10.26
N ASN A 119 -5.42 3.90 9.75
CA ASN A 119 -4.74 2.87 10.53
C ASN A 119 -3.72 2.15 9.65
N THR A 120 -2.67 1.56 10.23
CA THR A 120 -1.63 0.83 9.48
C THR A 120 -1.89 -0.68 9.44
N THR A 121 -3.16 -1.08 9.34
CA THR A 121 -3.54 -2.49 9.15
C THR A 121 -3.25 -2.91 7.71
N VAL A 122 -3.12 -4.21 7.45
CA VAL A 122 -2.87 -4.73 6.09
C VAL A 122 -3.95 -4.34 5.09
N GLU A 123 -5.22 -4.23 5.49
CA GLU A 123 -6.31 -3.78 4.61
C GLU A 123 -6.08 -2.34 4.14
N MET A 124 -5.66 -1.45 5.05
CA MET A 124 -5.44 -0.05 4.74
C MET A 124 -4.15 0.16 3.94
N LEU A 125 -3.12 -0.66 4.19
CA LEU A 125 -1.91 -0.69 3.36
C LEU A 125 -2.21 -1.20 1.95
N ALA A 126 -3.03 -2.24 1.81
CA ALA A 126 -3.49 -2.75 0.52
C ALA A 126 -4.26 -1.68 -0.25
N GLN A 127 -5.19 -0.99 0.40
CA GLN A 127 -5.92 0.13 -0.21
C GLN A 127 -4.99 1.27 -0.63
N TYR A 128 -4.05 1.66 0.23
CA TYR A 128 -3.09 2.72 -0.06
C TYR A 128 -2.25 2.41 -1.30
N LEU A 129 -1.68 1.20 -1.35
CA LEU A 129 -0.85 0.76 -2.47
C LEU A 129 -1.66 0.60 -3.75
N ALA A 130 -2.86 0.00 -3.69
CA ALA A 130 -3.75 -0.09 -4.85
C ALA A 130 -4.07 1.28 -5.44
N GLY A 131 -4.42 2.26 -4.60
CA GLY A 131 -4.68 3.63 -5.04
C GLY A 131 -3.44 4.31 -5.63
N ARG A 132 -2.23 4.01 -5.13
CA ARG A 132 -0.97 4.50 -5.72
C ARG A 132 -0.73 3.90 -7.09
N VAL A 133 -0.89 2.58 -7.24
CA VAL A 133 -0.76 1.87 -8.52
C VAL A 133 -1.78 2.39 -9.52
N CYS A 134 -3.04 2.55 -9.10
CA CYS A 134 -4.12 3.09 -9.91
C CYS A 134 -3.79 4.47 -10.48
N ARG A 135 -3.36 5.41 -9.64
CA ARG A 135 -2.97 6.75 -10.10
C ARG A 135 -1.83 6.72 -11.12
N GLU A 136 -0.84 5.86 -10.93
CA GLU A 136 0.32 5.79 -11.82
C GLU A 136 -0.07 5.13 -13.16
N LEU A 137 -0.80 4.02 -13.14
CA LEU A 137 -1.19 3.30 -14.37
C LEU A 137 -2.29 4.00 -15.17
N THR A 138 -3.23 4.69 -14.54
CA THR A 138 -4.29 5.44 -15.25
C THR A 138 -3.77 6.67 -16.00
N THR A 139 -2.59 7.18 -15.62
CA THR A 139 -1.92 8.26 -16.36
C THR A 139 -1.09 7.77 -17.55
N ALA A 140 -0.90 6.45 -17.69
CA ALA A 140 -0.15 5.86 -18.79
C ALA A 140 -1.03 5.76 -20.05
N PRO A 141 -0.55 6.21 -21.23
CA PRO A 141 -1.30 6.10 -22.47
C PRO A 141 -1.49 4.64 -22.90
N GLY A 142 -2.66 4.30 -23.44
CA GLY A 142 -2.93 2.99 -24.05
C GLY A 142 -3.40 1.88 -23.09
N VAL A 143 -3.52 2.15 -21.79
CA VAL A 143 -3.94 1.14 -20.81
C VAL A 143 -5.46 1.14 -20.62
N ASP A 144 -6.13 0.10 -21.11
CA ASP A 144 -7.57 -0.15 -20.92
C ASP A 144 -7.81 -0.89 -19.60
N LEU A 145 -7.65 -0.17 -18.48
CA LEU A 145 -7.78 -0.72 -17.13
C LEU A 145 -9.25 -0.89 -16.72
N LEU A 146 -9.56 -2.03 -16.12
CA LEU A 146 -10.87 -2.35 -15.56
C LEU A 146 -10.85 -2.47 -14.04
N ALA A 147 -9.77 -3.01 -13.49
CA ALA A 147 -9.59 -3.11 -12.06
C ALA A 147 -8.12 -3.26 -11.68
N ILE A 148 -7.79 -2.82 -10.48
CA ILE A 148 -6.51 -3.07 -9.83
C ILE A 148 -6.79 -3.67 -8.47
N GLU A 149 -6.03 -4.70 -8.12
CA GLU A 149 -6.08 -5.31 -6.80
C GLU A 149 -4.67 -5.42 -6.24
N VAL A 150 -4.49 -5.01 -4.99
CA VAL A 150 -3.24 -5.21 -4.26
C VAL A 150 -3.54 -6.03 -3.04
N GLU A 151 -2.73 -7.07 -2.81
CA GLU A 151 -2.70 -7.85 -1.59
C GLU A 151 -1.43 -7.49 -0.80
N VAL A 152 -1.58 -7.38 0.52
CA VAL A 152 -0.48 -7.21 1.47
C VAL A 152 -0.55 -8.35 2.49
N GLU A 153 0.53 -9.12 2.59
CA GLU A 153 0.74 -10.17 3.59
C GLU A 153 1.67 -9.62 4.68
N GLU A 154 1.27 -9.64 5.96
CA GLU A 154 2.11 -9.21 7.08
C GLU A 154 2.87 -10.36 7.75
N ASN A 155 2.34 -11.57 7.64
CA ASN A 155 2.93 -12.78 8.16
C ASN A 155 2.51 -13.95 7.28
N PHE A 156 3.29 -15.01 7.23
CA PHE A 156 3.03 -16.14 6.34
C PHE A 156 1.61 -16.69 6.56
N GLY A 157 0.80 -16.63 5.49
CA GLY A 157 -0.59 -17.07 5.49
C GLY A 157 -1.59 -16.08 6.10
N GLN A 158 -1.18 -14.83 6.36
CA GLN A 158 -2.02 -13.76 6.89
C GLN A 158 -1.91 -12.52 5.99
N SER A 159 -2.88 -12.36 5.10
CA SER A 159 -2.93 -11.26 4.14
C SER A 159 -4.33 -10.67 4.00
N ALA A 160 -4.38 -9.46 3.45
CA ALA A 160 -5.60 -8.81 3.02
C ALA A 160 -5.41 -8.20 1.62
N SER A 161 -6.47 -8.22 0.81
CA SER A 161 -6.49 -7.55 -0.49
C SER A 161 -7.51 -6.42 -0.54
N TYR A 162 -7.19 -5.40 -1.34
CA TYR A 162 -8.12 -4.35 -1.72
C TYR A 162 -8.17 -4.26 -3.24
N ARG A 163 -9.40 -4.20 -3.76
CA ARG A 163 -9.68 -4.11 -5.18
C ARG A 163 -10.41 -2.81 -5.50
N GLU A 164 -9.88 -2.06 -6.45
CA GLU A 164 -10.49 -0.88 -7.04
C GLU A 164 -10.95 -1.20 -8.47
N SER A 165 -12.26 -1.05 -8.74
CA SER A 165 -12.84 -1.18 -10.08
C SER A 165 -12.91 0.20 -10.75
N LEU A 166 -12.52 0.29 -12.02
CA LEU A 166 -12.33 1.56 -12.76
C LEU A 166 -13.40 1.78 -13.85
N GLY A 167 -14.60 1.27 -13.61
CA GLY A 167 -15.73 1.30 -14.56
C GLY A 167 -16.33 2.68 -14.81
#